data_AF-A0AA38Q2L7-F1
#
_entry.id   AF-A0AA38Q2L7-F1
#
_cell.length_a   1.000
_cell.length_b   1.000
_cell.length_c   1.000
_cell.angle_alpha   90.00
_cell.angle_beta   90.00
_cell.angle_gamma   90.00
#
_symmetry.space_group_name_H-M   'P 1'
#
loop_
_entity.id
_entity.type
_entity.pdbx_description
1 polymer ?
#
loop_
_entity_poly.entity_id
_entity_poly.type
_entity_poly.pdbx_seq_one_letter_code
_entity_poly.pdbx_strand_id
1 'polypeptide(L)'
;MGNLGAGLRSVDWSHTKLEHFEKNFYVEDKGVTSRSDREIEAFRRSKEIKVQGQIVPRPVTSFAEAGFPEYLMSSIRAQGFKEPTAIQCQAWPMALTGRDVIAIAQTGSGKTISFALPAMLHINAQPLLAPGDGPIALVLAPTRELAVQIQQECTKFGSNSRIRNTAIYGGAPKGPQIRDLQRGVEIVIATPGRLIDMLETEKTNLRRVTYLVMDEADRMLDMGFEPQILSQIRPDRQTLMFSATWPKDVQKLASDFLRDMIQVNVGSMDLTANHSIEQIVDVCSESEKRNKLINHLERISSENAKVLIFVATKRVADEITKYLRQDGWPALAIHGDKEQRERDWVLGEFKAGRSPILVATDVASRGIDVKDIGYVINFDFPNNCEDYVHRVGRTGRAGKKGTAFTYFTTENARSARELVPILREAKAMVPPELEEMAMLGGGGGKSELNIGHNFSDFPVDDYVGRYNSGRGGGRGGGRGTGSRFGQTSDAGYGNRNSRW
;
A
#
# COMPACT_ATOMS: atom_id res chain seq x y z
N MET A 1 10.22 -15.39 -6.32
CA MET A 1 10.16 -15.96 -4.96
C MET A 1 9.26 -17.20 -5.00
N GLY A 2 9.72 -18.30 -5.60
CA GLY A 2 8.80 -19.33 -6.14
C GLY A 2 8.15 -20.30 -5.14
N ASN A 3 8.71 -20.49 -3.94
CA ASN A 3 8.36 -21.62 -3.07
C ASN A 3 7.79 -21.23 -1.70
N LEU A 4 7.57 -19.92 -1.44
CA LEU A 4 6.87 -19.48 -0.22
C LEU A 4 5.41 -19.95 -0.29
N GLY A 5 4.91 -20.56 0.78
CA GLY A 5 3.54 -21.08 0.86
C GLY A 5 3.35 -22.46 0.23
N ALA A 6 4.36 -23.04 -0.42
CA ALA A 6 4.29 -24.37 -1.02
C ALA A 6 4.24 -25.51 0.02
N GLY A 7 4.54 -25.23 1.30
CA GLY A 7 4.37 -26.15 2.41
C GLY A 7 3.03 -26.01 3.15
N LEU A 8 2.18 -25.05 2.79
CA LEU A 8 0.88 -24.85 3.43
C LEU A 8 -0.06 -26.02 3.10
N ARG A 9 -0.55 -26.68 4.16
CA ARG A 9 -1.62 -27.69 4.03
C ARG A 9 -2.91 -26.99 3.61
N SER A 10 -3.56 -27.47 2.56
CA SER A 10 -4.89 -26.97 2.15
C SER A 10 -5.92 -27.25 3.25
N VAL A 11 -6.71 -26.24 3.62
CA VAL A 11 -7.81 -26.40 4.58
C VAL A 11 -9.12 -26.60 3.81
N ASP A 12 -9.79 -27.73 4.03
CA ASP A 12 -11.10 -28.00 3.42
C ASP A 12 -12.22 -27.38 4.27
N TRP A 13 -12.67 -26.21 3.83
CA TRP A 13 -13.78 -25.47 4.43
C TRP A 13 -15.17 -26.05 4.11
N SER A 14 -15.29 -27.00 3.18
CA SER A 14 -16.57 -27.64 2.84
C SER A 14 -16.97 -28.73 3.84
N HIS A 15 -15.97 -29.40 4.42
CA HIS A 15 -16.16 -30.46 5.43
C HIS A 15 -15.84 -30.02 6.88
N THR A 16 -15.30 -28.81 7.07
CA THR A 16 -15.05 -28.24 8.40
C THR A 16 -16.32 -27.65 8.99
N LYS A 17 -16.78 -28.14 10.16
CA LYS A 17 -17.87 -27.52 10.91
C LYS A 17 -17.44 -26.14 11.43
N LEU A 18 -17.92 -25.09 10.79
CA LEU A 18 -17.71 -23.71 11.21
C LEU A 18 -18.57 -23.36 12.43
N GLU A 19 -17.95 -22.77 13.47
CA GLU A 19 -18.68 -22.21 14.61
C GLU A 19 -19.32 -20.88 14.22
N HIS A 20 -20.58 -20.68 14.61
CA HIS A 20 -21.28 -19.40 14.43
C HIS A 20 -20.59 -18.31 15.27
N PHE A 21 -20.43 -17.12 14.69
CA PHE A 21 -19.97 -15.92 15.38
C PHE A 21 -20.90 -14.77 15.03
N GLU A 22 -21.15 -13.87 15.97
CA GLU A 22 -21.90 -12.65 15.68
C GLU A 22 -21.08 -11.72 14.78
N LYS A 23 -21.76 -11.03 13.88
CA LYS A 23 -21.21 -10.13 12.87
C LYS A 23 -21.75 -8.70 12.99
N ASN A 24 -23.04 -8.56 13.30
CA ASN A 24 -23.71 -7.27 13.23
C ASN A 24 -23.86 -6.68 14.64
N PHE A 25 -22.91 -5.85 15.01
CA PHE A 25 -22.90 -5.09 16.27
C PHE A 25 -23.48 -3.69 16.11
N TYR A 26 -23.86 -3.29 14.89
CA TYR A 26 -24.35 -1.94 14.62
C TYR A 26 -25.82 -1.78 15.02
N VAL A 27 -26.01 -1.18 16.19
CA VAL A 27 -27.28 -0.54 16.57
C VAL A 27 -27.15 0.95 16.24
N GLU A 28 -27.93 1.43 15.29
CA GLU A 28 -27.91 2.86 14.92
C GLU A 28 -28.43 3.74 16.07
N ASP A 29 -27.69 4.80 16.40
CA ASP A 29 -28.13 5.75 17.42
C ASP A 29 -29.35 6.54 16.95
N LYS A 30 -30.24 6.89 17.90
CA LYS A 30 -31.48 7.61 17.63
C LYS A 30 -31.24 8.97 16.95
N GLY A 31 -30.14 9.65 17.27
CA GLY A 31 -29.73 10.90 16.62
C GLY A 31 -29.21 10.73 15.20
N VAL A 32 -28.76 9.52 14.82
CA VAL A 32 -28.40 9.16 13.44
C VAL A 32 -29.64 8.79 12.64
N THR A 33 -30.56 8.01 13.21
CA THR A 33 -31.84 7.65 12.57
C THR A 33 -32.75 8.87 12.39
N SER A 34 -32.76 9.83 13.33
CA SER A 34 -33.63 11.01 13.25
C SER A 34 -33.24 12.03 12.17
N ARG A 35 -32.03 11.92 11.58
CA ARG A 35 -31.57 12.82 10.51
C ARG A 35 -32.30 12.51 9.21
N SER A 36 -32.63 13.55 8.45
CA SER A 36 -33.11 13.40 7.07
C SER A 36 -31.96 13.03 6.14
N ASP A 37 -32.25 12.37 5.02
CA ASP A 37 -31.21 11.98 4.05
C ASP A 37 -30.48 13.20 3.47
N ARG A 38 -31.18 14.35 3.37
CA ARG A 38 -30.59 15.65 2.98
C ARG A 38 -29.53 16.13 3.98
N GLU A 39 -29.69 15.90 5.27
CA GLU A 39 -28.69 16.22 6.30
C GLU A 39 -27.51 15.24 6.24
N ILE A 40 -27.78 13.95 6.01
CA ILE A 40 -26.74 12.93 5.81
C ILE A 40 -25.90 13.24 4.56
N GLU A 41 -26.52 13.62 3.44
CA GLU A 41 -25.83 14.07 2.22
C GLU A 41 -25.06 15.37 2.45
N ALA A 42 -25.62 16.34 3.18
CA ALA A 42 -24.92 17.58 3.51
C ALA A 42 -23.67 17.33 4.38
N PHE A 43 -23.75 16.41 5.36
CA PHE A 43 -22.62 16.00 6.19
C PHE A 43 -21.59 15.20 5.39
N ARG A 44 -22.02 14.25 4.56
CA ARG A 44 -21.13 13.52 3.65
C ARG A 44 -20.38 14.49 2.75
N ARG A 45 -21.07 15.48 2.15
CA ARG A 45 -20.44 16.52 1.32
C ARG A 45 -19.47 17.42 2.10
N SER A 46 -19.80 17.84 3.33
CA SER A 46 -18.91 18.72 4.13
C SER A 46 -17.69 18.03 4.72
N LYS A 47 -17.70 16.69 4.79
CA LYS A 47 -16.54 15.84 5.17
C LYS A 47 -15.92 15.12 3.97
N GLU A 48 -16.26 15.50 2.73
CA GLU A 48 -15.77 14.94 1.45
C GLU A 48 -15.96 13.41 1.30
N ILE A 49 -16.99 12.85 1.94
CA ILE A 49 -17.33 11.43 1.97
C ILE A 49 -18.19 11.06 0.76
N LYS A 50 -17.72 10.10 -0.04
CA LYS A 50 -18.48 9.42 -1.09
C LYS A 50 -18.64 7.94 -0.70
N VAL A 51 -19.79 7.34 -0.98
CA VAL A 51 -20.08 5.92 -0.67
C VAL A 51 -20.56 5.15 -1.88
N GLN A 52 -20.28 3.86 -1.94
CA GLN A 52 -20.73 2.94 -2.99
C GLN A 52 -21.17 1.60 -2.39
N GLY A 53 -22.03 0.87 -3.09
CA GLY A 53 -22.70 -0.34 -2.61
C GLY A 53 -24.14 -0.10 -2.15
N GLN A 54 -24.88 -1.17 -1.86
CA GLN A 54 -26.28 -1.10 -1.44
C GLN A 54 -26.39 -0.93 0.07
N ILE A 55 -27.40 -0.20 0.55
CA ILE A 55 -27.75 -0.05 1.99
C ILE A 55 -26.51 0.29 2.85
N VAL A 56 -25.77 1.34 2.47
CA VAL A 56 -24.59 1.80 3.23
C VAL A 56 -25.06 2.54 4.48
N PRO A 57 -24.64 2.12 5.70
CA PRO A 57 -25.03 2.78 6.96
C PRO A 57 -24.79 4.29 6.97
N ARG A 58 -25.62 5.01 7.72
CA ARG A 58 -25.48 6.45 7.89
C ARG A 58 -24.20 6.76 8.69
N PRO A 59 -23.48 7.85 8.37
CA PRO A 59 -22.28 8.24 9.08
C PRO A 59 -22.62 8.76 10.47
N VAL A 60 -21.80 8.41 11.45
CA VAL A 60 -21.84 8.98 12.80
C VAL A 60 -21.08 10.31 12.83
N THR A 61 -21.56 11.27 13.61
CA THR A 61 -20.99 12.63 13.70
C THR A 61 -20.19 12.87 14.98
N SER A 62 -20.38 12.01 15.99
CA SER A 62 -19.72 12.05 17.29
C SER A 62 -19.29 10.65 17.73
N PHE A 63 -18.36 10.56 18.70
CA PHE A 63 -17.96 9.25 19.25
C PHE A 63 -19.10 8.53 19.98
N ALA A 64 -20.07 9.27 20.55
CA ALA A 64 -21.20 8.68 21.27
C ALA A 64 -22.16 7.94 20.32
N GLU A 65 -22.38 8.49 19.12
CA GLU A 65 -23.19 7.89 18.06
C GLU A 65 -22.58 6.59 17.48
N ALA A 66 -21.30 6.31 17.74
CA ALA A 66 -20.61 5.11 17.24
C ALA A 66 -21.00 3.81 17.99
N GLY A 67 -21.80 3.89 19.06
CA GLY A 67 -22.29 2.71 19.79
C GLY A 67 -21.23 1.92 20.57
N PHE A 68 -19.98 2.40 20.65
CA PHE A 68 -18.90 1.69 21.33
C PHE A 68 -19.13 1.61 22.86
N PRO A 69 -18.88 0.45 23.49
CA PRO A 69 -18.95 0.31 24.94
C PRO A 69 -18.01 1.25 25.71
N GLU A 70 -18.34 1.50 26.99
CA GLU A 70 -17.62 2.44 27.85
C GLU A 70 -16.12 2.11 28.03
N TYR A 71 -15.71 0.84 27.96
CA TYR A 71 -14.29 0.46 28.02
C TYR A 71 -13.48 0.82 26.75
N LEU A 72 -14.14 1.03 25.61
CA LEU A 72 -13.52 1.62 24.41
C LEU A 72 -13.62 3.16 24.45
N MET A 73 -14.77 3.70 24.87
CA MET A 73 -15.00 5.15 24.96
C MET A 73 -14.07 5.84 25.97
N SER A 74 -13.76 5.19 27.08
CA SER A 74 -12.72 5.64 28.03
C SER A 74 -11.32 5.63 27.39
N SER A 75 -10.95 4.60 26.63
CA SER A 75 -9.69 4.54 25.86
C SER A 75 -9.60 5.65 24.81
N ILE A 76 -10.70 5.94 24.09
CA ILE A 76 -10.80 7.04 23.11
C ILE A 76 -10.59 8.39 23.81
N ARG A 77 -11.29 8.64 24.93
CA ARG A 77 -11.13 9.87 25.73
C ARG A 77 -9.71 10.02 26.29
N ALA A 78 -9.08 8.92 26.70
CA ALA A 78 -7.69 8.92 27.18
C ALA A 78 -6.65 9.27 26.09
N GLN A 79 -6.96 9.11 24.80
CA GLN A 79 -6.12 9.61 23.70
C GLN A 79 -6.34 11.11 23.40
N GLY A 80 -7.33 11.77 24.01
CA GLY A 80 -7.58 13.20 23.86
C GLY A 80 -8.20 13.60 22.51
N PHE A 81 -8.80 12.67 21.76
CA PHE A 81 -9.46 13.00 20.48
C PHE A 81 -10.75 13.82 20.71
N LYS A 82 -10.94 14.89 19.92
CA LYS A 82 -12.08 15.81 20.05
C LYS A 82 -13.32 15.36 19.26
N GLU A 83 -13.12 14.95 18.02
CA GLU A 83 -14.15 14.45 17.11
C GLU A 83 -13.60 13.28 16.27
N PRO A 84 -14.47 12.39 15.75
CA PRO A 84 -14.05 11.40 14.77
C PRO A 84 -13.62 12.04 13.45
N THR A 85 -12.63 11.44 12.78
CA THR A 85 -12.22 11.87 11.43
C THR A 85 -13.26 11.45 10.38
N ALA A 86 -13.28 12.11 9.22
CA ALA A 86 -14.25 11.81 8.15
C ALA A 86 -14.30 10.32 7.74
N ILE A 87 -13.16 9.62 7.73
CA ILE A 87 -13.13 8.16 7.45
C ILE A 87 -13.64 7.34 8.64
N GLN A 88 -13.44 7.77 9.89
CA GLN A 88 -14.00 7.10 11.08
C GLN A 88 -15.53 7.25 11.13
N CYS A 89 -16.04 8.45 10.86
CA CYS A 89 -17.48 8.77 10.81
C CYS A 89 -18.28 7.77 9.95
N GLN A 90 -17.73 7.36 8.81
CA GLN A 90 -18.42 6.48 7.87
C GLN A 90 -17.94 5.01 7.96
N ALA A 91 -16.66 4.75 8.21
CA ALA A 91 -16.13 3.38 8.23
C ALA A 91 -16.47 2.59 9.50
N TRP A 92 -16.65 3.22 10.68
CA TRP A 92 -17.09 2.49 11.87
C TRP A 92 -18.50 1.89 11.71
N PRO A 93 -19.56 2.63 11.37
CA PRO A 93 -20.89 2.04 11.22
C PRO A 93 -20.91 0.99 10.09
N MET A 94 -20.15 1.18 9.02
CA MET A 94 -19.95 0.14 7.98
C MET A 94 -19.32 -1.13 8.56
N ALA A 95 -18.17 -1.03 9.24
CA ALA A 95 -17.46 -2.16 9.83
C ALA A 95 -18.30 -2.88 10.91
N LEU A 96 -19.08 -2.15 11.69
CA LEU A 96 -19.93 -2.70 12.74
C LEU A 96 -21.13 -3.50 12.21
N THR A 97 -21.51 -3.36 10.94
CA THR A 97 -22.54 -4.24 10.32
C THR A 97 -22.05 -5.65 9.97
N GLY A 98 -20.74 -5.91 10.07
CA GLY A 98 -20.17 -7.23 9.75
C GLY A 98 -20.06 -7.54 8.24
N ARG A 99 -20.35 -6.56 7.37
CA ARG A 99 -20.17 -6.61 5.91
C ARG A 99 -18.72 -6.30 5.53
N ASP A 100 -18.29 -6.72 4.35
CA ASP A 100 -16.95 -6.41 3.86
C ASP A 100 -16.83 -4.91 3.49
N VAL A 101 -15.69 -4.30 3.78
CA VAL A 101 -15.51 -2.84 3.66
C VAL A 101 -14.28 -2.49 2.83
N ILE A 102 -14.44 -1.60 1.86
CA ILE A 102 -13.33 -0.87 1.24
C ILE A 102 -13.31 0.55 1.81
N ALA A 103 -12.18 1.00 2.36
CA ALA A 103 -12.06 2.27 3.07
C ALA A 103 -10.84 3.08 2.59
N ILE A 104 -11.10 4.02 1.69
CA ILE A 104 -10.09 4.78 0.96
C ILE A 104 -10.04 6.21 1.51
N ALA A 105 -8.91 6.57 2.11
CA ALA A 105 -8.67 7.91 2.65
C ALA A 105 -7.17 8.21 2.76
N GLN A 106 -6.80 9.47 2.58
CA GLN A 106 -5.40 9.95 2.62
C GLN A 106 -4.60 9.45 3.84
N THR A 107 -3.28 9.41 3.73
CA THR A 107 -2.37 9.05 4.84
C THR A 107 -2.58 9.98 6.04
N GLY A 108 -2.53 9.43 7.26
CA GLY A 108 -2.75 10.21 8.49
C GLY A 108 -4.22 10.52 8.83
N SER A 109 -5.20 10.10 8.01
CA SER A 109 -6.64 10.30 8.24
C SER A 109 -7.25 9.48 9.39
N GLY A 110 -6.48 8.62 10.07
CA GLY A 110 -6.94 7.83 11.21
C GLY A 110 -7.46 6.41 10.89
N LYS A 111 -7.21 5.90 9.66
CA LYS A 111 -7.63 4.56 9.19
C LYS A 111 -7.38 3.42 10.17
N THR A 112 -6.23 3.40 10.85
CA THR A 112 -5.88 2.35 11.83
C THR A 112 -6.89 2.23 12.97
N ILE A 113 -7.46 3.35 13.42
CA ILE A 113 -8.50 3.38 14.47
C ILE A 113 -9.89 3.01 13.88
N SER A 114 -10.10 3.24 12.58
CA SER A 114 -11.32 2.82 11.87
C SER A 114 -11.51 1.29 11.87
N PHE A 115 -10.43 0.50 11.83
CA PHE A 115 -10.51 -0.97 11.95
C PHE A 115 -10.20 -1.50 13.36
N ALA A 116 -9.29 -0.88 14.11
CA ALA A 116 -8.89 -1.42 15.42
C ALA A 116 -10.03 -1.42 16.45
N LEU A 117 -10.91 -0.39 16.45
CA LEU A 117 -12.01 -0.33 17.43
C LEU A 117 -13.14 -1.34 17.14
N PRO A 118 -13.67 -1.48 15.90
CA PRO A 118 -14.60 -2.55 15.58
C PRO A 118 -14.01 -3.96 15.80
N ALA A 119 -12.73 -4.18 15.48
CA ALA A 119 -12.06 -5.45 15.76
C ALA A 119 -12.09 -5.82 17.25
N MET A 120 -11.92 -4.86 18.16
CA MET A 120 -11.97 -5.11 19.61
C MET A 120 -13.38 -5.42 20.11
N LEU A 121 -14.42 -4.80 19.55
CA LEU A 121 -15.80 -5.16 19.87
C LEU A 121 -16.14 -6.57 19.36
N HIS A 122 -15.75 -6.88 18.13
CA HIS A 122 -15.91 -8.18 17.47
C HIS A 122 -15.24 -9.32 18.24
N ILE A 123 -14.02 -9.09 18.76
CA ILE A 123 -13.31 -10.04 19.62
C ILE A 123 -14.08 -10.31 20.92
N ASN A 124 -14.57 -9.26 21.58
CA ASN A 124 -15.26 -9.37 22.86
C ASN A 124 -16.66 -10.00 22.77
N ALA A 125 -17.22 -10.13 21.57
CA ALA A 125 -18.45 -10.85 21.31
C ALA A 125 -18.27 -12.36 21.05
N GLN A 126 -17.04 -12.88 21.07
CA GLN A 126 -16.73 -14.28 20.80
C GLN A 126 -16.31 -15.08 22.03
N PRO A 127 -16.38 -16.43 21.98
CA PRO A 127 -15.76 -17.28 22.98
C PRO A 127 -14.27 -16.98 23.13
N LEU A 128 -13.81 -16.88 24.39
CA LEU A 128 -12.41 -16.68 24.74
C LEU A 128 -11.51 -17.75 24.10
N LEU A 129 -10.26 -17.41 23.80
CA LEU A 129 -9.32 -18.33 23.17
C LEU A 129 -9.01 -19.55 24.06
N ALA A 130 -9.17 -20.74 23.50
CA ALA A 130 -8.69 -21.98 24.10
C ALA A 130 -7.19 -22.21 23.83
N PRO A 131 -6.49 -23.05 24.62
CA PRO A 131 -5.11 -23.44 24.31
C PRO A 131 -5.00 -24.10 22.94
N GLY A 132 -4.24 -23.48 22.03
CA GLY A 132 -4.08 -23.92 20.64
C GLY A 132 -4.95 -23.18 19.61
N ASP A 133 -5.85 -22.29 20.04
CA ASP A 133 -6.58 -21.41 19.13
C ASP A 133 -5.63 -20.42 18.41
N GLY A 134 -6.00 -20.12 17.16
CA GLY A 134 -5.45 -18.98 16.43
C GLY A 134 -6.08 -17.65 16.83
N PRO A 135 -5.61 -16.52 16.27
CA PRO A 135 -6.22 -15.21 16.50
C PRO A 135 -7.65 -15.12 15.96
N ILE A 136 -8.43 -14.20 16.51
CA ILE A 136 -9.80 -13.86 16.05
C ILE A 136 -9.73 -12.75 14.98
N ALA A 137 -8.83 -11.77 15.18
CA ALA A 137 -8.54 -10.72 14.21
C ALA A 137 -7.13 -10.86 13.63
N LEU A 138 -7.02 -10.76 12.30
CA LEU A 138 -5.75 -10.70 11.59
C LEU A 138 -5.64 -9.37 10.83
N VAL A 139 -4.53 -8.66 11.01
CA VAL A 139 -4.19 -7.47 10.21
C VAL A 139 -2.94 -7.76 9.39
N LEU A 140 -3.07 -7.68 8.08
CA LEU A 140 -1.96 -7.79 7.14
C LEU A 140 -1.42 -6.41 6.78
N ALA A 141 -0.10 -6.27 6.75
CA ALA A 141 0.59 -5.03 6.36
C ALA A 141 1.85 -5.34 5.51
N PRO A 142 2.18 -4.51 4.50
CA PRO A 142 3.29 -4.78 3.58
C PRO A 142 4.68 -4.60 4.20
N THR A 143 4.83 -3.75 5.23
CA THR A 143 6.13 -3.47 5.88
C THR A 143 6.15 -3.89 7.36
N ARG A 144 7.35 -4.19 7.86
CA ARG A 144 7.60 -4.63 9.24
C ARG A 144 7.31 -3.50 10.22
N GLU A 145 7.72 -2.30 9.83
CA GLU A 145 7.57 -1.05 10.54
C GLU A 145 6.09 -0.69 10.71
N LEU A 146 5.27 -0.88 9.66
CA LEU A 146 3.81 -0.70 9.75
C LEU A 146 3.17 -1.74 10.67
N ALA A 147 3.59 -3.01 10.60
CA ALA A 147 3.07 -4.05 11.49
C ALA A 147 3.33 -3.74 12.97
N VAL A 148 4.54 -3.29 13.32
CA VAL A 148 4.89 -2.84 14.68
C VAL A 148 4.12 -1.59 15.09
N GLN A 149 3.84 -0.67 14.15
CA GLN A 149 3.07 0.54 14.44
C GLN A 149 1.58 0.27 14.68
N ILE A 150 0.95 -0.56 13.85
CA ILE A 150 -0.45 -0.97 14.08
C ILE A 150 -0.55 -1.73 15.40
N GLN A 151 0.43 -2.58 15.73
CA GLN A 151 0.53 -3.22 17.05
C GLN A 151 0.57 -2.17 18.19
N GLN A 152 1.38 -1.12 18.06
CA GLN A 152 1.46 -0.03 19.05
C GLN A 152 0.12 0.70 19.21
N GLU A 153 -0.61 0.99 18.13
CA GLU A 153 -1.95 1.57 18.21
C GLU A 153 -2.96 0.59 18.86
N CYS A 154 -3.02 -0.67 18.41
CA CYS A 154 -3.87 -1.70 19.02
C CYS A 154 -3.60 -1.88 20.53
N THR A 155 -2.36 -1.71 20.98
CA THR A 155 -1.99 -1.81 22.40
C THR A 155 -2.58 -0.68 23.25
N LYS A 156 -2.74 0.54 22.70
CA LYS A 156 -3.32 1.68 23.43
C LYS A 156 -4.80 1.52 23.76
N PHE A 157 -5.56 0.84 22.89
CA PHE A 157 -6.99 0.62 23.09
C PHE A 157 -7.29 -0.76 23.72
N GLY A 158 -6.42 -1.75 23.51
CA GLY A 158 -6.58 -3.13 24.01
C GLY A 158 -6.31 -3.33 25.51
N SER A 159 -5.58 -2.40 26.14
CA SER A 159 -5.23 -2.45 27.57
C SER A 159 -6.45 -2.55 28.50
N ASN A 160 -7.52 -1.80 28.18
CA ASN A 160 -8.75 -1.75 28.96
C ASN A 160 -9.72 -2.91 28.67
N SER A 161 -9.50 -3.67 27.59
CA SER A 161 -10.38 -4.77 27.14
C SER A 161 -9.81 -6.17 27.37
N ARG A 162 -8.61 -6.30 27.97
CA ARG A 162 -7.84 -7.56 28.12
C ARG A 162 -7.42 -8.22 26.81
N ILE A 163 -7.54 -7.52 25.68
CA ILE A 163 -7.21 -8.02 24.34
C ILE A 163 -5.69 -7.99 24.15
N ARG A 164 -5.09 -9.15 23.92
CA ARG A 164 -3.66 -9.30 23.66
C ARG A 164 -3.40 -9.21 22.15
N ASN A 165 -2.24 -8.70 21.80
CA ASN A 165 -1.80 -8.56 20.42
C ASN A 165 -0.29 -8.86 20.30
N THR A 166 0.16 -9.23 19.10
CA THR A 166 1.59 -9.35 18.78
C THR A 166 1.86 -9.07 17.29
N ALA A 167 3.11 -8.70 16.98
CA ALA A 167 3.57 -8.38 15.63
C ALA A 167 4.45 -9.51 15.05
N ILE A 168 4.00 -10.10 13.94
CA ILE A 168 4.58 -11.28 13.29
C ILE A 168 5.27 -10.87 11.98
N TYR A 169 6.56 -10.54 12.07
CA TYR A 169 7.32 -9.96 10.97
C TYR A 169 8.75 -10.50 10.84
N GLY A 170 9.27 -10.49 9.61
CA GLY A 170 10.60 -11.00 9.26
C GLY A 170 11.76 -10.19 9.86
N GLY A 171 12.99 -10.73 9.83
CA GLY A 171 14.19 -10.08 10.37
C GLY A 171 14.30 -10.11 11.90
N ALA A 172 13.19 -10.07 12.64
CA ALA A 172 13.17 -10.31 14.07
C ALA A 172 13.30 -11.82 14.43
N PRO A 173 13.87 -12.19 15.59
CA PRO A 173 13.95 -13.57 16.05
C PRO A 173 12.58 -14.26 16.15
N LYS A 174 12.48 -15.52 15.71
CA LYS A 174 11.21 -16.28 15.77
C LYS A 174 10.76 -16.60 17.21
N GLY A 175 11.69 -16.82 18.14
CA GLY A 175 11.41 -17.32 19.49
C GLY A 175 10.37 -16.50 20.29
N PRO A 176 10.51 -15.18 20.41
CA PRO A 176 9.49 -14.33 21.04
C PRO A 176 8.12 -14.42 20.36
N GLN A 177 8.08 -14.26 19.03
CA GLN A 177 6.85 -14.34 18.23
C GLN A 177 6.12 -15.68 18.41
N ILE A 178 6.85 -16.81 18.42
CA ILE A 178 6.28 -18.14 18.67
C ILE A 178 5.67 -18.22 20.08
N ARG A 179 6.35 -17.70 21.12
CA ARG A 179 5.83 -17.74 22.49
C ARG A 179 4.58 -16.90 22.66
N ASP A 180 4.46 -15.77 21.98
CA ASP A 180 3.26 -14.94 22.03
C ASP A 180 2.08 -15.65 21.34
N LEU A 181 2.29 -16.24 20.16
CA LEU A 181 1.29 -17.06 19.48
C LEU A 181 0.84 -18.26 20.35
N GLN A 182 1.79 -18.98 20.96
CA GLN A 182 1.51 -20.13 21.83
C GLN A 182 0.81 -19.77 23.16
N ARG A 183 0.87 -18.51 23.60
CA ARG A 183 0.11 -18.01 24.76
C ARG A 183 -1.36 -17.70 24.41
N GLY A 184 -1.71 -17.72 23.13
CA GLY A 184 -2.94 -17.13 22.61
C GLY A 184 -2.82 -15.61 22.52
N VAL A 185 -3.26 -15.05 21.40
CA VAL A 185 -3.34 -13.61 21.12
C VAL A 185 -4.57 -13.36 20.27
N GLU A 186 -5.44 -12.46 20.69
CA GLU A 186 -6.73 -12.22 20.04
C GLU A 186 -6.57 -11.43 18.72
N ILE A 187 -5.55 -10.57 18.65
CA ILE A 187 -5.12 -9.85 17.43
C ILE A 187 -3.72 -10.29 17.01
N VAL A 188 -3.53 -10.66 15.75
CA VAL A 188 -2.20 -10.75 15.12
C VAL A 188 -2.06 -9.67 14.04
N ILE A 189 -0.96 -8.93 14.08
CA ILE A 189 -0.55 -8.02 13.01
C ILE A 189 0.65 -8.64 12.32
N ALA A 190 0.65 -8.79 10.99
CA ALA A 190 1.68 -9.58 10.30
C ALA A 190 2.11 -9.06 8.92
N THR A 191 3.38 -9.29 8.59
CA THR A 191 3.88 -9.23 7.21
C THR A 191 3.78 -10.63 6.57
N PRO A 192 3.23 -10.79 5.35
CA PRO A 192 2.90 -12.09 4.76
C PRO A 192 3.95 -13.20 4.91
N GLY A 193 5.19 -12.96 4.48
CA GLY A 193 6.24 -14.00 4.45
C GLY A 193 6.62 -14.59 5.82
N ARG A 194 6.43 -13.87 6.93
CA ARG A 194 6.63 -14.42 8.29
C ARG A 194 5.36 -15.07 8.85
N LEU A 195 4.17 -14.65 8.41
CA LEU A 195 2.93 -15.35 8.75
C LEU A 195 2.89 -16.74 8.11
N ILE A 196 3.23 -16.83 6.81
CA ILE A 196 3.31 -18.08 6.06
C ILE A 196 4.28 -19.06 6.74
N ASP A 197 5.49 -18.62 7.08
CA ASP A 197 6.49 -19.37 7.86
C ASP A 197 5.94 -19.91 9.20
N MET A 198 5.15 -19.12 9.93
CA MET A 198 4.52 -19.54 11.21
C MET A 198 3.32 -20.49 11.01
N LEU A 199 2.69 -20.49 9.83
CA LEU A 199 1.61 -21.42 9.47
C LEU A 199 2.17 -22.75 8.95
N GLU A 200 3.13 -22.71 8.01
CA GLU A 200 3.83 -23.89 7.48
C GLU A 200 4.54 -24.69 8.58
N THR A 201 5.06 -24.00 9.60
CA THR A 201 5.70 -24.65 10.75
C THR A 201 4.73 -24.95 11.91
N GLU A 202 3.41 -24.78 11.74
CA GLU A 202 2.38 -25.08 12.76
C GLU A 202 2.65 -24.40 14.12
N LYS A 203 2.99 -23.10 14.08
CA LYS A 203 3.20 -22.24 15.26
C LYS A 203 1.99 -21.33 15.54
N THR A 204 1.10 -21.20 14.56
CA THR A 204 -0.26 -20.67 14.70
C THR A 204 -1.16 -21.32 13.63
N ASN A 205 -2.44 -21.00 13.65
CA ASN A 205 -3.42 -21.33 12.61
C ASN A 205 -4.39 -20.15 12.46
N LEU A 206 -5.17 -20.07 11.38
CA LEU A 206 -6.15 -18.98 11.18
C LEU A 206 -7.61 -19.45 11.31
N ARG A 207 -7.89 -20.56 12.01
CA ARG A 207 -9.23 -21.16 12.07
C ARG A 207 -10.26 -20.30 12.82
N ARG A 208 -9.81 -19.56 13.84
CA ARG A 208 -10.62 -18.57 14.57
C ARG A 208 -10.71 -17.21 13.87
N VAL A 209 -9.92 -16.96 12.82
CA VAL A 209 -9.91 -15.65 12.15
C VAL A 209 -11.25 -15.40 11.48
N THR A 210 -11.93 -14.38 11.97
CA THR A 210 -13.28 -13.98 11.57
C THR A 210 -13.36 -12.50 11.21
N TYR A 211 -12.33 -11.72 11.58
CA TYR A 211 -12.14 -10.33 11.19
C TYR A 211 -10.76 -10.19 10.52
N LEU A 212 -10.74 -9.90 9.22
CA LEU A 212 -9.52 -9.72 8.44
C LEU A 212 -9.38 -8.27 7.99
N VAL A 213 -8.21 -7.68 8.18
CA VAL A 213 -7.83 -6.36 7.68
C VAL A 213 -6.63 -6.48 6.75
N MET A 214 -6.64 -5.73 5.64
CA MET A 214 -5.46 -5.40 4.85
C MET A 214 -5.26 -3.88 4.92
N ASP A 215 -4.11 -3.41 5.41
CA ASP A 215 -3.75 -1.97 5.45
C ASP A 215 -2.64 -1.67 4.44
N GLU A 216 -2.71 -0.49 3.80
CA GLU A 216 -2.08 -0.20 2.49
C GLU A 216 -2.42 -1.33 1.46
N ALA A 217 -3.73 -1.64 1.32
CA ALA A 217 -4.27 -2.82 0.64
C ALA A 217 -3.97 -2.91 -0.87
N ASP A 218 -3.78 -1.76 -1.54
CA ASP A 218 -3.21 -1.68 -2.90
C ASP A 218 -1.86 -2.40 -2.94
N ARG A 219 -0.97 -2.08 -1.99
CA ARG A 219 0.37 -2.63 -1.94
C ARG A 219 0.43 -4.05 -1.39
N MET A 220 -0.59 -4.47 -0.65
CA MET A 220 -0.78 -5.89 -0.33
C MET A 220 -1.05 -6.68 -1.61
N LEU A 221 -2.04 -6.26 -2.41
CA LEU A 221 -2.45 -6.98 -3.63
C LEU A 221 -1.34 -7.03 -4.71
N ASP A 222 -0.47 -6.02 -4.78
CA ASP A 222 0.79 -6.04 -5.56
C ASP A 222 1.76 -7.18 -5.17
N MET A 223 1.75 -7.62 -3.91
CA MET A 223 2.74 -8.57 -3.39
C MET A 223 2.41 -10.03 -3.69
N GLY A 224 1.13 -10.36 -3.94
CA GLY A 224 0.68 -11.66 -4.43
C GLY A 224 0.76 -12.82 -3.43
N PHE A 225 0.89 -12.54 -2.13
CA PHE A 225 0.88 -13.57 -1.06
C PHE A 225 -0.53 -13.84 -0.50
N GLU A 226 -1.50 -13.02 -0.90
CA GLU A 226 -2.84 -12.94 -0.33
C GLU A 226 -3.63 -14.22 -0.61
N PRO A 227 -3.62 -14.82 -1.82
CA PRO A 227 -4.32 -16.08 -2.06
C PRO A 227 -3.87 -17.22 -1.13
N GLN A 228 -2.57 -17.26 -0.80
CA GLN A 228 -2.00 -18.29 0.08
C GLN A 228 -2.56 -18.14 1.50
N ILE A 229 -2.52 -16.93 2.06
CA ILE A 229 -2.99 -16.63 3.42
C ILE A 229 -4.52 -16.75 3.51
N LEU A 230 -5.25 -16.24 2.51
CA LEU A 230 -6.71 -16.28 2.46
C LEU A 230 -7.27 -17.71 2.38
N SER A 231 -6.55 -18.65 1.74
CA SER A 231 -6.95 -20.07 1.71
C SER A 231 -7.03 -20.70 3.12
N GLN A 232 -6.23 -20.18 4.06
CA GLN A 232 -6.12 -20.66 5.43
C GLN A 232 -7.18 -20.06 6.37
N ILE A 233 -8.03 -19.15 5.88
CA ILE A 233 -9.08 -18.47 6.65
C ILE A 233 -10.46 -18.91 6.19
N ARG A 234 -11.39 -19.10 7.13
CA ARG A 234 -12.79 -19.44 6.85
C ARG A 234 -13.45 -18.47 5.85
N PRO A 235 -14.29 -18.97 4.91
CA PRO A 235 -14.80 -18.18 3.80
C PRO A 235 -15.88 -17.16 4.20
N ASP A 236 -16.43 -17.29 5.40
CA ASP A 236 -17.49 -16.47 5.97
C ASP A 236 -16.98 -15.40 6.95
N ARG A 237 -15.66 -15.18 7.05
CA ARG A 237 -15.05 -14.01 7.71
C ARG A 237 -15.68 -12.67 7.25
N GLN A 238 -15.43 -11.61 8.00
CA GLN A 238 -15.48 -10.23 7.50
C GLN A 238 -14.09 -9.84 6.97
N THR A 239 -14.04 -9.12 5.85
CA THR A 239 -12.81 -8.62 5.22
C THR A 239 -12.89 -7.11 5.02
N LEU A 240 -11.87 -6.39 5.49
CA LEU A 240 -11.76 -4.94 5.33
C LEU A 240 -10.44 -4.57 4.65
N MET A 241 -10.50 -3.71 3.63
CA MET A 241 -9.35 -3.22 2.89
C MET A 241 -9.23 -1.71 3.06
N PHE A 242 -8.08 -1.25 3.56
CA PHE A 242 -7.77 0.16 3.80
C PHE A 242 -6.58 0.60 2.95
N SER A 243 -6.70 1.74 2.26
CA SER A 243 -5.57 2.37 1.55
C SER A 243 -5.75 3.88 1.43
N ALA A 244 -4.73 4.59 0.92
CA ALA A 244 -4.81 5.96 0.44
C ALA A 244 -5.08 6.04 -1.08
N THR A 245 -4.82 4.97 -1.83
CA THR A 245 -4.97 4.86 -3.29
C THR A 245 -5.91 3.70 -3.63
N TRP A 246 -6.53 3.70 -4.81
CA TRP A 246 -7.40 2.58 -5.23
C TRP A 246 -7.54 2.47 -6.76
N PRO A 247 -6.45 2.16 -7.50
CA PRO A 247 -6.48 2.08 -8.96
C PRO A 247 -7.36 0.92 -9.47
N LYS A 248 -7.76 0.98 -10.74
CA LYS A 248 -8.74 0.05 -11.33
C LYS A 248 -8.29 -1.42 -11.34
N ASP A 249 -7.00 -1.68 -11.47
CA ASP A 249 -6.47 -3.05 -11.45
C ASP A 249 -6.51 -3.64 -10.02
N VAL A 250 -6.22 -2.82 -9.01
CA VAL A 250 -6.41 -3.17 -7.60
C VAL A 250 -7.89 -3.41 -7.27
N GLN A 251 -8.82 -2.59 -7.78
CA GLN A 251 -10.27 -2.81 -7.63
C GLN A 251 -10.69 -4.19 -8.16
N LYS A 252 -10.15 -4.60 -9.32
CA LYS A 252 -10.44 -5.89 -9.96
C LYS A 252 -9.84 -7.08 -9.20
N LEU A 253 -8.65 -6.92 -8.59
CA LEU A 253 -8.07 -7.95 -7.72
C LEU A 253 -8.83 -8.06 -6.39
N ALA A 254 -9.27 -6.93 -5.83
CA ALA A 254 -10.01 -6.89 -4.57
C ALA A 254 -11.36 -7.63 -4.66
N SER A 255 -12.05 -7.60 -5.80
CA SER A 255 -13.35 -8.28 -5.97
C SER A 255 -13.27 -9.82 -5.82
N ASP A 256 -12.11 -10.44 -6.01
CA ASP A 256 -11.95 -11.89 -5.83
C ASP A 256 -11.89 -12.30 -4.33
N PHE A 257 -11.73 -11.34 -3.42
CA PHE A 257 -11.48 -11.57 -1.99
C PHE A 257 -12.57 -11.04 -1.04
N LEU A 258 -13.55 -10.30 -1.58
CA LEU A 258 -14.59 -9.58 -0.84
C LEU A 258 -16.00 -10.11 -1.16
N ARG A 259 -16.97 -9.93 -0.26
CA ARG A 259 -18.37 -10.39 -0.40
C ARG A 259 -19.36 -9.34 0.08
N ASP A 260 -20.37 -9.02 -0.73
CA ASP A 260 -21.41 -8.00 -0.43
C ASP A 260 -20.82 -6.65 0.07
N MET A 261 -19.71 -6.25 -0.57
CA MET A 261 -18.88 -5.16 -0.06
C MET A 261 -19.57 -3.80 -0.14
N ILE A 262 -19.18 -2.92 0.77
CA ILE A 262 -19.53 -1.50 0.76
C ILE A 262 -18.27 -0.65 0.81
N GLN A 263 -18.19 0.37 -0.04
CA GLN A 263 -17.01 1.21 -0.21
C GLN A 263 -17.25 2.62 0.28
N VAL A 264 -16.25 3.20 0.94
CA VAL A 264 -16.18 4.62 1.29
C VAL A 264 -14.88 5.22 0.74
N ASN A 265 -15.03 6.38 0.08
CA ASN A 265 -13.94 7.25 -0.34
C ASN A 265 -14.04 8.57 0.44
N VAL A 266 -12.93 9.09 0.93
CA VAL A 266 -12.86 10.40 1.59
C VAL A 266 -11.85 11.28 0.86
N GLY A 267 -12.33 12.36 0.24
CA GLY A 267 -11.56 13.27 -0.62
C GLY A 267 -11.94 13.15 -2.10
N SER A 268 -10.99 13.45 -2.98
CA SER A 268 -11.14 13.16 -4.41
C SER A 268 -11.15 11.66 -4.69
N MET A 269 -11.62 11.26 -5.88
CA MET A 269 -11.46 9.87 -6.35
C MET A 269 -10.24 9.71 -7.25
N ASP A 270 -9.73 10.83 -7.78
CA ASP A 270 -8.45 10.90 -8.47
C ASP A 270 -7.29 10.88 -7.47
N LEU A 271 -6.08 10.63 -7.95
CA LEU A 271 -4.91 10.32 -7.13
C LEU A 271 -4.36 11.57 -6.42
N THR A 272 -5.02 12.01 -5.35
CA THR A 272 -4.74 13.29 -4.68
C THR A 272 -3.66 13.22 -3.61
N ALA A 273 -2.64 14.07 -3.76
CA ALA A 273 -1.77 14.47 -2.67
C ALA A 273 -2.53 15.38 -1.68
N ASN A 274 -2.23 15.24 -0.39
CA ASN A 274 -2.86 16.00 0.69
C ASN A 274 -2.64 17.52 0.53
N HIS A 275 -3.72 18.31 0.45
CA HIS A 275 -3.71 19.76 0.21
C HIS A 275 -3.00 20.60 1.31
N SER A 276 -2.61 20.00 2.44
CA SER A 276 -1.75 20.65 3.44
C SER A 276 -0.25 20.58 3.12
N ILE A 277 0.12 19.90 2.03
CA ILE A 277 1.50 19.74 1.56
C ILE A 277 1.76 20.68 0.39
N GLU A 278 2.65 21.64 0.61
CA GLU A 278 3.28 22.43 -0.45
C GLU A 278 4.19 21.52 -1.28
N GLN A 279 3.90 21.35 -2.56
CA GLN A 279 4.67 20.48 -3.46
C GLN A 279 5.47 21.35 -4.43
N ILE A 280 6.77 21.11 -4.47
CA ILE A 280 7.74 21.85 -5.30
C ILE A 280 8.50 20.84 -6.14
N VAL A 281 8.41 20.97 -7.47
CA VAL A 281 9.15 20.13 -8.41
C VAL A 281 10.30 20.94 -9.02
N ASP A 282 11.50 20.40 -8.88
CA ASP A 282 12.76 20.91 -9.40
C ASP A 282 13.14 20.06 -10.63
N VAL A 283 12.85 20.54 -11.83
CA VAL A 283 13.32 19.89 -13.06
C VAL A 283 14.84 20.11 -13.19
N CYS A 284 15.61 19.03 -13.33
CA CYS A 284 17.08 19.09 -13.34
C CYS A 284 17.75 17.82 -13.89
N SER A 285 19.07 17.89 -14.06
CA SER A 285 19.92 16.74 -14.37
C SER A 285 20.34 15.95 -13.11
N GLU A 286 20.69 14.67 -13.29
CA GLU A 286 21.25 13.80 -12.24
C GLU A 286 22.46 14.42 -11.52
N SER A 287 23.31 15.15 -12.25
CA SER A 287 24.47 15.88 -11.71
C SER A 287 24.09 16.99 -10.72
N GLU A 288 22.94 17.64 -10.89
CA GLU A 288 22.54 18.80 -10.08
C GLU A 288 21.83 18.40 -8.79
N LYS A 289 21.24 17.20 -8.72
CA LYS A 289 20.50 16.69 -7.55
C LYS A 289 21.27 16.85 -6.24
N ARG A 290 22.58 16.58 -6.23
CA ARG A 290 23.42 16.69 -5.02
C ARG A 290 23.55 18.14 -4.54
N ASN A 291 23.77 19.08 -5.45
CA ASN A 291 23.89 20.50 -5.11
C ASN A 291 22.52 21.06 -4.67
N LYS A 292 21.43 20.69 -5.35
CA LYS A 292 20.06 21.02 -4.90
C LYS A 292 19.75 20.45 -3.51
N LEU A 293 20.22 19.24 -3.19
CA LEU A 293 20.01 18.61 -1.88
C LEU A 293 20.66 19.42 -0.76
N ILE A 294 21.93 19.81 -0.90
CA ILE A 294 22.61 20.67 0.09
C ILE A 294 21.90 22.02 0.20
N ASN A 295 21.60 22.69 -0.91
CA ASN A 295 20.92 23.99 -0.92
C ASN A 295 19.53 23.95 -0.23
N HIS A 296 18.80 22.84 -0.30
CA HIS A 296 17.54 22.68 0.44
C HIS A 296 17.78 22.34 1.92
N LEU A 297 18.72 21.46 2.23
CA LEU A 297 19.06 21.12 3.61
C LEU A 297 19.58 22.33 4.40
N GLU A 298 20.38 23.21 3.81
CA GLU A 298 20.83 24.47 4.42
C GLU A 298 19.66 25.38 4.81
N ARG A 299 18.68 25.55 3.91
CA ARG A 299 17.46 26.32 4.18
C ARG A 299 16.66 25.69 5.32
N ILE A 300 16.39 24.39 5.23
CA ILE A 300 15.61 23.63 6.22
C ILE A 300 16.31 23.61 7.60
N SER A 301 17.65 23.60 7.63
CA SER A 301 18.42 23.56 8.88
C SER A 301 18.18 24.79 9.77
N SER A 302 17.73 25.90 9.21
CA SER A 302 17.34 27.09 9.99
C SER A 302 16.07 26.87 10.83
N GLU A 303 15.22 25.91 10.45
CA GLU A 303 13.95 25.61 11.13
C GLU A 303 14.05 24.43 12.12
N ASN A 304 15.20 23.74 12.17
CA ASN A 304 15.41 22.52 12.96
C ASN A 304 14.34 21.42 12.72
N ALA A 305 13.81 21.37 11.50
CA ALA A 305 12.75 20.44 11.11
C ALA A 305 13.30 19.06 10.71
N LYS A 306 12.51 18.00 10.91
CA LYS A 306 12.87 16.64 10.43
C LYS A 306 12.66 16.53 8.91
N VAL A 307 13.62 15.90 8.24
CA VAL A 307 13.68 15.70 6.79
C VAL A 307 13.73 14.21 6.44
N LEU A 308 12.84 13.78 5.55
CA LEU A 308 12.84 12.43 4.99
C LEU A 308 13.18 12.47 3.49
N ILE A 309 14.35 11.93 3.14
CA ILE A 309 14.89 11.92 1.78
C ILE A 309 14.62 10.56 1.14
N PHE A 310 14.05 10.55 -0.06
CA PHE A 310 13.71 9.35 -0.82
C PHE A 310 14.63 9.10 -2.01
N VAL A 311 15.14 7.88 -2.07
CA VAL A 311 16.07 7.39 -3.10
C VAL A 311 15.61 6.04 -3.65
N ALA A 312 15.90 5.78 -4.92
CA ALA A 312 15.38 4.63 -5.65
C ALA A 312 16.04 3.29 -5.21
N THR A 313 17.28 3.33 -4.72
CA THR A 313 18.03 2.10 -4.36
C THR A 313 18.76 2.20 -3.03
N LYS A 314 18.96 1.02 -2.40
CA LYS A 314 19.76 0.85 -1.19
C LYS A 314 21.21 1.36 -1.31
N ARG A 315 21.81 1.26 -2.51
CA ARG A 315 23.18 1.75 -2.75
C ARG A 315 23.22 3.28 -2.68
N VAL A 316 22.29 3.93 -3.37
CA VAL A 316 22.13 5.39 -3.31
C VAL A 316 21.80 5.86 -1.88
N ALA A 317 21.05 5.07 -1.10
CA ALA A 317 20.77 5.39 0.31
C ALA A 317 22.04 5.43 1.18
N ASP A 318 22.91 4.41 1.11
CA ASP A 318 24.18 4.44 1.84
C ASP A 318 25.17 5.47 1.26
N GLU A 319 25.20 5.68 -0.07
CA GLU A 319 26.07 6.68 -0.72
C GLU A 319 25.70 8.12 -0.33
N ILE A 320 24.42 8.51 -0.42
CA ILE A 320 23.94 9.84 -0.04
C ILE A 320 24.10 10.05 1.48
N THR A 321 23.83 9.04 2.30
CA THR A 321 24.05 9.15 3.76
C THR A 321 25.52 9.29 4.11
N LYS A 322 26.43 8.58 3.41
CA LYS A 322 27.87 8.74 3.58
C LYS A 322 28.31 10.14 3.17
N TYR A 323 27.87 10.62 2.00
CA TYR A 323 28.21 11.96 1.50
C TYR A 323 27.75 13.05 2.48
N LEU A 324 26.47 13.03 2.88
CA LEU A 324 25.93 13.98 3.87
C LEU A 324 26.72 13.98 5.19
N ARG A 325 27.12 12.81 5.70
CA ARG A 325 27.96 12.70 6.91
C ARG A 325 29.39 13.24 6.73
N GLN A 326 29.95 13.17 5.53
CA GLN A 326 31.27 13.74 5.25
C GLN A 326 31.23 15.27 5.26
N ASP A 327 30.12 15.86 4.79
CA ASP A 327 29.81 17.29 4.88
C ASP A 327 29.23 17.70 6.25
N GLY A 328 29.29 16.82 7.26
CA GLY A 328 28.94 17.09 8.66
C GLY A 328 27.46 16.92 9.04
N TRP A 329 26.58 16.54 8.11
CA TRP A 329 25.14 16.45 8.37
C TRP A 329 24.76 15.22 9.23
N PRO A 330 23.85 15.37 10.22
CA PRO A 330 23.38 14.29 11.10
C PRO A 330 22.36 13.37 10.39
N ALA A 331 22.80 12.68 9.34
CA ALA A 331 21.98 11.81 8.49
C ALA A 331 22.06 10.32 8.88
N LEU A 332 20.93 9.61 8.80
CA LEU A 332 20.83 8.15 8.94
C LEU A 332 20.24 7.50 7.68
N ALA A 333 20.51 6.20 7.45
CA ALA A 333 19.99 5.44 6.31
C ALA A 333 19.04 4.33 6.76
N ILE A 334 17.94 4.09 6.02
CA ILE A 334 17.06 2.94 6.23
C ILE A 334 16.62 2.28 4.91
N HIS A 335 16.91 0.99 4.76
CA HIS A 335 16.59 0.22 3.55
C HIS A 335 16.54 -1.30 3.82
N GLY A 336 16.27 -2.09 2.78
CA GLY A 336 16.04 -3.54 2.87
C GLY A 336 17.20 -4.36 3.45
N ASP A 337 18.45 -3.95 3.22
CA ASP A 337 19.64 -4.70 3.64
C ASP A 337 20.10 -4.38 5.06
N LYS A 338 19.57 -3.30 5.67
CA LYS A 338 19.84 -2.98 7.08
C LYS A 338 19.26 -4.05 8.00
N GLU A 339 20.00 -4.45 9.04
CA GLU A 339 19.48 -5.36 10.05
C GLU A 339 18.25 -4.77 10.73
N GLN A 340 17.30 -5.59 11.19
CA GLN A 340 16.10 -5.06 11.83
C GLN A 340 16.44 -4.25 13.09
N ARG A 341 17.44 -4.65 13.86
CA ARG A 341 17.93 -3.89 15.02
C ARG A 341 18.50 -2.51 14.64
N GLU A 342 19.14 -2.39 13.49
CA GLU A 342 19.63 -1.11 12.95
C GLU A 342 18.45 -0.25 12.47
N ARG A 343 17.48 -0.84 11.75
CA ARG A 343 16.23 -0.16 11.31
C ARG A 343 15.46 0.39 12.50
N ASP A 344 15.22 -0.44 13.52
CA ASP A 344 14.48 -0.08 14.74
C ASP A 344 15.20 1.04 15.51
N TRP A 345 16.55 1.00 15.59
CA TRP A 345 17.35 2.06 16.21
C TRP A 345 17.31 3.37 15.41
N VAL A 346 17.55 3.33 14.09
CA VAL A 346 17.50 4.50 13.19
C VAL A 346 16.13 5.20 13.27
N LEU A 347 15.04 4.44 13.30
CA LEU A 347 13.70 4.98 13.49
C LEU A 347 13.52 5.59 14.89
N GLY A 348 14.14 5.01 15.92
CA GLY A 348 14.17 5.57 17.27
C GLY A 348 14.86 6.94 17.33
N GLU A 349 16.05 7.07 16.74
CA GLU A 349 16.80 8.33 16.67
C GLU A 349 16.04 9.42 15.90
N PHE A 350 15.46 9.08 14.74
CA PHE A 350 14.68 10.01 13.91
C PHE A 350 13.34 10.40 14.58
N LYS A 351 12.64 9.45 15.22
CA LYS A 351 11.43 9.76 16.02
C LYS A 351 11.77 10.72 17.18
N ALA A 352 12.89 10.48 17.87
CA ALA A 352 13.37 11.33 18.96
C ALA A 352 13.98 12.67 18.51
N GLY A 353 14.23 12.88 17.20
CA GLY A 353 14.86 14.09 16.67
C GLY A 353 16.38 14.21 16.92
N ARG A 354 17.03 13.16 17.42
CA ARG A 354 18.50 13.14 17.65
C ARG A 354 19.31 13.07 16.35
N SER A 355 18.69 12.62 15.28
CA SER A 355 19.19 12.76 13.91
C SER A 355 18.02 13.23 13.04
N PRO A 356 17.94 14.52 12.67
CA PRO A 356 16.79 15.09 11.97
C PRO A 356 16.71 14.68 10.49
N ILE A 357 17.74 14.06 9.90
CA ILE A 357 17.76 13.66 8.49
C ILE A 357 17.75 12.14 8.37
N LEU A 358 16.77 11.60 7.63
CA LEU A 358 16.65 10.18 7.32
C LEU A 358 16.58 9.95 5.81
N VAL A 359 17.49 9.15 5.27
CA VAL A 359 17.51 8.71 3.86
C VAL A 359 16.87 7.32 3.77
N ALA A 360 15.86 7.15 2.92
CA ALA A 360 15.05 5.95 2.86
C ALA A 360 14.74 5.47 1.43
N THR A 361 14.64 4.14 1.27
CA THR A 361 13.98 3.50 0.12
C THR A 361 12.51 3.20 0.44
N ASP A 362 11.63 3.17 -0.56
CA ASP A 362 10.17 2.93 -0.40
C ASP A 362 9.81 1.73 0.49
N VAL A 363 10.53 0.61 0.32
CA VAL A 363 10.33 -0.65 1.08
C VAL A 363 10.59 -0.50 2.59
N ALA A 364 11.26 0.56 3.01
CA ALA A 364 11.51 0.89 4.41
C ALA A 364 10.65 2.05 4.95
N SER A 365 9.93 2.78 4.09
CA SER A 365 9.21 4.00 4.46
C SER A 365 7.69 3.90 4.41
N ARG A 366 7.13 3.01 3.59
CA ARG A 366 5.69 2.74 3.58
C ARG A 366 5.24 2.34 4.98
N GLY A 367 4.15 2.94 5.43
CA GLY A 367 3.65 2.81 6.79
C GLY A 367 4.46 3.46 7.92
N ILE A 368 5.60 4.13 7.69
CA ILE A 368 6.20 4.98 8.74
C ILE A 368 5.20 6.06 9.16
N ASP A 369 4.87 6.10 10.45
CA ASP A 369 4.41 7.28 11.18
C ASP A 369 5.52 7.77 12.11
N VAL A 370 6.13 8.88 11.70
CA VAL A 370 6.97 9.74 12.52
C VAL A 370 6.22 11.06 12.58
N LYS A 371 5.83 11.45 13.79
CA LYS A 371 5.27 12.78 14.01
C LYS A 371 6.36 13.82 13.75
N ASP A 372 5.92 14.95 13.20
CA ASP A 372 6.74 16.14 13.02
C ASP A 372 7.87 15.99 11.98
N ILE A 373 7.64 15.19 10.94
CA ILE A 373 8.30 15.42 9.64
C ILE A 373 7.80 16.76 9.12
N GLY A 374 8.70 17.71 8.88
CA GLY A 374 8.39 18.95 8.17
C GLY A 374 8.54 18.76 6.67
N TYR A 375 9.66 18.16 6.26
CA TYR A 375 10.08 18.10 4.86
C TYR A 375 10.20 16.67 4.33
N VAL A 376 9.73 16.50 3.10
CA VAL A 376 10.04 15.33 2.26
C VAL A 376 10.88 15.81 1.07
N ILE A 377 11.91 15.03 0.70
CA ILE A 377 12.71 15.31 -0.50
C ILE A 377 12.75 14.04 -1.35
N ASN A 378 12.06 14.01 -2.49
CA ASN A 378 12.27 12.98 -3.51
C ASN A 378 13.58 13.31 -4.23
N PHE A 379 14.69 12.69 -3.80
CA PHE A 379 15.97 12.81 -4.48
C PHE A 379 15.95 12.05 -5.82
N ASP A 380 15.33 10.88 -5.83
CA ASP A 380 14.93 10.16 -7.04
C ASP A 380 13.42 10.15 -7.16
N PHE A 381 12.86 10.44 -8.34
CA PHE A 381 11.44 10.27 -8.59
C PHE A 381 11.04 8.77 -8.45
N PRO A 382 9.87 8.44 -7.87
CA PRO A 382 9.39 7.06 -7.74
C PRO A 382 9.03 6.41 -9.10
N ASN A 383 8.78 5.10 -9.09
CA ASN A 383 8.45 4.35 -10.30
C ASN A 383 7.06 4.71 -10.90
N ASN A 384 6.15 5.22 -10.08
CA ASN A 384 4.77 5.57 -10.39
C ASN A 384 4.26 6.71 -9.48
N CYS A 385 3.11 7.29 -9.81
CA CYS A 385 2.58 8.42 -9.05
C CYS A 385 1.87 8.02 -7.74
N GLU A 386 1.46 6.75 -7.58
CA GLU A 386 0.96 6.25 -6.28
C GLU A 386 2.04 6.37 -5.22
N ASP A 387 3.26 5.90 -5.52
CA ASP A 387 4.39 5.99 -4.61
C ASP A 387 4.77 7.45 -4.34
N TYR A 388 4.63 8.35 -5.32
CA TYR A 388 4.78 9.80 -5.10
C TYR A 388 3.83 10.32 -4.02
N VAL A 389 2.52 10.02 -4.13
CA VAL A 389 1.52 10.42 -3.15
C VAL A 389 1.78 9.80 -1.77
N HIS A 390 2.15 8.50 -1.72
CA HIS A 390 2.51 7.80 -0.48
C HIS A 390 3.78 8.35 0.19
N ARG A 391 4.74 8.87 -0.60
CA ARG A 391 5.99 9.50 -0.13
C ARG A 391 5.75 10.92 0.39
N VAL A 392 5.11 11.80 -0.38
CA VAL A 392 4.83 13.17 0.09
C VAL A 392 3.93 13.15 1.33
N GLY A 393 2.95 12.22 1.38
CA GLY A 393 2.10 11.94 2.53
C GLY A 393 2.80 11.44 3.81
N ARG A 394 4.14 11.46 3.87
CA ARG A 394 4.89 11.34 5.13
C ARG A 394 4.96 12.68 5.89
N THR A 395 4.84 13.82 5.23
CA THR A 395 4.59 15.14 5.86
C THR A 395 3.10 15.53 5.79
N GLY A 396 2.71 16.72 6.28
CA GLY A 396 1.33 17.23 6.21
C GLY A 396 0.32 16.52 7.13
N ARG A 397 0.78 15.88 8.21
CA ARG A 397 -0.06 15.00 9.04
C ARG A 397 -0.79 15.71 10.18
N ALA A 398 -1.96 15.18 10.54
CA ALA A 398 -2.76 15.62 11.70
C ALA A 398 -3.05 17.14 11.76
N GLY A 399 -3.26 17.77 10.59
CA GLY A 399 -3.57 19.20 10.49
C GLY A 399 -2.36 20.13 10.49
N LYS A 400 -1.12 19.60 10.55
CA LYS A 400 0.09 20.39 10.29
C LYS A 400 0.29 20.56 8.78
N LYS A 401 0.90 21.68 8.38
CA LYS A 401 1.46 21.85 7.03
C LYS A 401 2.75 21.04 6.87
N GLY A 402 3.18 20.88 5.62
CA GLY A 402 4.49 20.35 5.27
C GLY A 402 4.91 20.76 3.86
N THR A 403 6.18 20.56 3.52
CA THR A 403 6.71 20.87 2.18
C THR A 403 7.41 19.64 1.59
N ALA A 404 7.19 19.39 0.29
CA ALA A 404 7.72 18.25 -0.44
C ALA A 404 8.49 18.71 -1.68
N PHE A 405 9.81 18.67 -1.61
CA PHE A 405 10.70 18.91 -2.76
C PHE A 405 10.84 17.63 -3.60
N THR A 406 10.92 17.77 -4.92
CA THR A 406 11.05 16.62 -5.84
C THR A 406 11.97 16.94 -7.00
N TYR A 407 13.08 16.20 -7.12
CA TYR A 407 13.95 16.28 -8.27
C TYR A 407 13.38 15.40 -9.39
N PHE A 408 13.10 16.03 -10.52
CA PHE A 408 12.49 15.40 -11.69
C PHE A 408 13.44 15.53 -12.88
N THR A 409 13.75 14.42 -13.55
CA THR A 409 14.70 14.38 -14.66
C THR A 409 14.01 14.01 -15.97
N THR A 410 14.72 14.20 -17.09
CA THR A 410 14.25 13.78 -18.42
C THR A 410 14.00 12.27 -18.52
N GLU A 411 14.65 11.43 -17.72
CA GLU A 411 14.37 9.99 -17.65
C GLU A 411 12.98 9.70 -17.05
N ASN A 412 12.48 10.61 -16.20
CA ASN A 412 11.18 10.48 -15.54
C ASN A 412 10.01 10.99 -16.40
N ALA A 413 10.26 11.56 -17.59
CA ALA A 413 9.27 12.25 -18.42
C ALA A 413 7.99 11.44 -18.74
N ARG A 414 8.05 10.10 -18.73
CA ARG A 414 6.86 9.23 -18.87
C ARG A 414 5.80 9.49 -17.79
N SER A 415 6.22 9.82 -16.58
CA SER A 415 5.35 10.10 -15.43
C SER A 415 4.85 11.56 -15.39
N ALA A 416 5.43 12.47 -16.18
CA ALA A 416 5.04 13.88 -16.18
C ALA A 416 3.55 14.07 -16.53
N ARG A 417 3.04 13.27 -17.46
CA ARG A 417 1.63 13.28 -17.90
C ARG A 417 0.63 12.93 -16.79
N GLU A 418 1.06 12.18 -15.78
CA GLU A 418 0.26 11.80 -14.61
C GLU A 418 0.50 12.73 -13.42
N LEU A 419 1.75 13.16 -13.21
CA LEU A 419 2.15 14.08 -12.14
C LEU A 419 1.52 15.48 -12.30
N VAL A 420 1.45 16.04 -13.51
CA VAL A 420 0.90 17.39 -13.75
C VAL A 420 -0.56 17.54 -13.27
N PRO A 421 -1.49 16.61 -13.57
CA PRO A 421 -2.82 16.57 -12.95
C PRO A 421 -2.80 16.61 -11.41
N ILE A 422 -1.94 15.82 -10.76
CA ILE A 422 -1.86 15.71 -9.29
C ILE A 422 -1.41 17.04 -8.67
N LEU A 423 -0.40 17.68 -9.26
CA LEU A 423 0.08 19.01 -8.84
C LEU A 423 -1.01 20.08 -9.00
N ARG A 424 -1.73 20.07 -10.12
CA ARG A 424 -2.81 21.05 -10.41
C ARG A 424 -4.00 20.91 -9.45
N GLU A 425 -4.44 19.69 -9.16
CA GLU A 425 -5.52 19.41 -8.18
C GLU A 425 -5.09 19.83 -6.76
N ALA A 426 -3.85 19.54 -6.38
CA ALA A 426 -3.26 20.03 -5.12
C ALA A 426 -2.90 21.53 -5.12
N LYS A 427 -3.15 22.25 -6.21
CA LYS A 427 -2.87 23.70 -6.41
C LYS A 427 -1.39 24.08 -6.23
N ALA A 428 -0.50 23.14 -6.50
CA ALA A 428 0.94 23.35 -6.52
C ALA A 428 1.38 24.11 -7.79
N MET A 429 2.56 24.74 -7.74
CA MET A 429 3.18 25.34 -8.92
C MET A 429 3.73 24.22 -9.82
N VAL A 430 3.33 24.22 -11.10
CA VAL A 430 3.85 23.30 -12.11
C VAL A 430 4.96 24.01 -12.89
N PRO A 431 6.20 23.47 -12.94
CA PRO A 431 7.27 24.04 -13.76
C PRO A 431 6.92 23.95 -15.26
N PRO A 432 7.17 24.99 -16.08
CA PRO A 432 6.92 24.95 -17.52
C PRO A 432 7.57 23.76 -18.23
N GLU A 433 8.79 23.40 -17.82
CA GLU A 433 9.55 22.28 -18.36
C GLU A 433 8.86 20.93 -18.09
N LEU A 434 8.12 20.81 -16.99
CA LEU A 434 7.33 19.63 -16.66
C LEU A 434 6.04 19.56 -17.50
N GLU A 435 5.43 20.72 -17.81
CA GLU A 435 4.28 20.78 -18.72
C GLU A 435 4.69 20.42 -20.16
N GLU A 436 5.85 20.90 -20.63
CA GLU A 436 6.41 20.52 -21.93
C GLU A 436 6.66 19.01 -22.02
N MET A 437 7.28 18.39 -21.01
CA MET A 437 7.45 16.92 -20.95
C MET A 437 6.11 16.17 -20.98
N ALA A 438 5.09 16.67 -20.26
CA ALA A 438 3.76 16.08 -20.24
C ALA A 438 3.04 16.16 -21.60
N MET A 439 3.26 17.23 -22.38
CA MET A 439 2.72 17.37 -23.74
C MET A 439 3.48 16.50 -24.76
N LEU A 440 4.81 16.54 -24.73
CA LEU A 440 5.67 15.79 -25.67
C LEU A 440 5.55 14.27 -25.51
N GLY A 441 5.22 13.78 -24.30
CA GLY A 441 4.93 12.37 -24.03
C GLY A 441 3.69 11.78 -24.74
N GLY A 442 2.97 12.55 -25.56
CA GLY A 442 1.81 12.08 -26.34
C GLY A 442 2.13 11.43 -27.70
N GLY A 443 3.33 11.64 -28.26
CA GLY A 443 3.66 11.39 -29.68
C GLY A 443 3.92 9.93 -30.11
N GLY A 444 3.21 8.93 -29.57
CA GLY A 444 3.49 7.51 -29.81
C GLY A 444 2.93 6.88 -31.10
N GLY A 445 2.04 7.57 -31.82
CA GLY A 445 1.37 7.04 -33.01
C GLY A 445 1.73 7.82 -34.27
N LYS A 446 2.30 7.15 -35.28
CA LYS A 446 2.51 7.74 -36.61
C LYS A 446 1.19 7.83 -37.38
N SER A 447 0.47 8.93 -37.21
CA SER A 447 -0.49 9.41 -38.21
C SER A 447 0.25 10.36 -39.17
N GLU A 448 0.60 9.88 -40.36
CA GLU A 448 1.16 10.75 -41.39
C GLU A 448 0.09 11.76 -41.87
N LEU A 449 0.28 13.03 -41.50
CA LEU A 449 -0.52 14.14 -42.02
C LEU A 449 -0.15 14.37 -43.48
N ASN A 450 -0.81 13.62 -44.35
CA ASN A 450 -0.59 13.64 -45.79
C ASN A 450 -1.18 14.92 -46.41
N ILE A 451 -0.37 15.98 -46.53
CA ILE A 451 -0.77 17.27 -47.11
C ILE A 451 -0.86 17.14 -48.64
N GLY A 452 -1.96 16.57 -49.12
CA GLY A 452 -2.34 16.56 -50.53
C GLY A 452 -3.06 17.84 -50.92
N HIS A 453 -2.52 18.60 -51.87
CA HIS A 453 -3.23 19.74 -52.48
C HIS A 453 -4.35 19.24 -53.41
N ASN A 454 -5.53 19.86 -53.31
CA ASN A 454 -6.60 19.71 -54.29
C ASN A 454 -6.20 20.34 -55.63
N PHE A 455 -6.51 19.65 -56.73
CA PHE A 455 -7.15 20.26 -57.91
C PHE A 455 -8.00 19.19 -58.62
N SER A 456 -8.96 19.64 -59.43
CA SER A 456 -10.11 18.86 -59.89
C SER A 456 -10.08 18.52 -61.40
N ASP A 457 -10.99 17.58 -61.77
CA ASP A 457 -11.93 17.67 -62.91
C ASP A 457 -11.96 16.56 -63.99
N PHE A 458 -13.17 15.98 -64.08
CA PHE A 458 -13.87 15.21 -65.13
C PHE A 458 -13.36 13.84 -65.68
N PRO A 459 -14.27 12.95 -66.13
CA PRO A 459 -13.97 11.53 -66.43
C PRO A 459 -14.18 11.11 -67.91
N VAL A 460 -13.72 9.90 -68.27
CA VAL A 460 -14.21 9.12 -69.43
C VAL A 460 -14.13 7.61 -69.10
N ASP A 461 -15.10 6.82 -69.58
CA ASP A 461 -15.11 5.35 -69.50
C ASP A 461 -14.37 4.67 -70.67
N ASP A 462 -14.09 3.36 -70.49
CA ASP A 462 -14.62 2.25 -71.32
C ASP A 462 -13.64 1.21 -71.98
N TYR A 463 -14.18 0.01 -72.21
CA TYR A 463 -13.74 -1.18 -72.97
C TYR A 463 -12.39 -1.92 -72.73
N VAL A 464 -12.52 -3.05 -72.00
CA VAL A 464 -12.20 -4.44 -72.42
C VAL A 464 -10.84 -4.81 -73.05
N GLY A 465 -10.16 -5.81 -72.45
CA GLY A 465 -9.12 -6.62 -73.10
C GLY A 465 -8.92 -8.00 -72.45
N ARG A 466 -9.08 -9.10 -73.21
CA ARG A 466 -9.07 -10.49 -72.68
C ARG A 466 -8.15 -11.38 -73.53
N TYR A 467 -7.09 -11.95 -72.94
CA TYR A 467 -6.35 -13.13 -73.44
C TYR A 467 -5.50 -13.76 -72.32
N ASN A 468 -4.74 -14.84 -72.57
CA ASN A 468 -5.20 -16.23 -72.45
C ASN A 468 -3.98 -17.21 -72.39
N SER A 469 -4.19 -18.39 -71.80
CA SER A 469 -3.35 -19.60 -71.91
C SER A 469 -1.94 -19.60 -71.28
N GLY A 470 -1.48 -20.81 -70.89
CA GLY A 470 -0.15 -21.07 -70.33
C GLY A 470 -0.11 -22.33 -69.44
N ARG A 471 0.44 -23.45 -69.95
CA ARG A 471 0.41 -24.77 -69.28
C ARG A 471 1.82 -25.39 -69.27
N GLY A 472 2.24 -25.97 -68.14
CA GLY A 472 3.46 -26.80 -68.02
C GLY A 472 4.48 -26.29 -66.99
N GLY A 473 5.41 -27.13 -66.47
CA GLY A 473 5.47 -28.58 -66.62
C GLY A 473 6.85 -29.20 -66.31
N GLY A 474 6.92 -30.05 -65.27
CA GLY A 474 8.12 -30.84 -64.88
C GLY A 474 9.04 -30.15 -63.86
N ARG A 475 10.07 -30.81 -63.28
CA ARG A 475 10.35 -32.20 -62.85
C ARG A 475 11.84 -32.25 -62.47
N GLY A 476 12.20 -32.84 -61.32
CA GLY A 476 13.59 -33.15 -60.91
C GLY A 476 14.12 -32.31 -59.73
N GLY A 477 15.00 -32.83 -58.86
CA GLY A 477 15.46 -34.23 -58.70
C GLY A 477 16.77 -34.37 -57.90
N GLY A 478 16.85 -35.33 -56.97
CA GLY A 478 18.03 -35.61 -56.09
C GLY A 478 17.89 -34.95 -54.70
N ARG A 479 18.09 -35.61 -53.54
CA ARG A 479 19.16 -36.52 -53.02
C ARG A 479 20.50 -35.80 -52.77
N GLY A 480 21.13 -35.86 -51.59
CA GLY A 480 20.71 -36.46 -50.30
C GLY A 480 21.89 -36.64 -49.31
N THR A 481 21.62 -37.25 -48.13
CA THR A 481 22.59 -37.73 -47.08
C THR A 481 23.52 -36.70 -46.38
N GLY A 482 23.93 -36.83 -45.11
CA GLY A 482 23.40 -37.65 -43.99
C GLY A 482 24.42 -38.34 -43.06
N SER A 483 24.72 -37.79 -41.87
CA SER A 483 25.22 -38.43 -40.60
C SER A 483 25.47 -37.34 -39.52
N ARG A 484 25.31 -37.45 -38.18
CA ARG A 484 24.85 -38.47 -37.20
C ARG A 484 25.92 -39.30 -36.43
N PHE A 485 25.75 -39.38 -35.09
CA PHE A 485 26.52 -40.09 -34.03
C PHE A 485 27.93 -39.53 -33.71
N GLY A 486 28.48 -39.62 -32.48
CA GLY A 486 27.96 -40.03 -31.14
C GLY A 486 28.21 -38.91 -30.08
N GLN A 487 27.97 -38.99 -28.75
CA GLN A 487 27.92 -40.11 -27.77
C GLN A 487 29.26 -40.88 -27.67
N THR A 488 29.90 -41.12 -26.50
CA THR A 488 29.49 -41.08 -25.06
C THR A 488 30.68 -40.83 -24.08
N SER A 489 30.41 -40.34 -22.84
CA SER A 489 31.06 -40.69 -21.53
C SER A 489 32.61 -40.58 -21.34
N ASP A 490 33.26 -40.57 -20.15
CA ASP A 490 32.85 -40.58 -18.72
C ASP A 490 33.96 -39.96 -17.80
N ALA A 491 33.70 -39.86 -16.49
CA ALA A 491 34.63 -39.71 -15.35
C ALA A 491 35.45 -38.41 -15.16
N GLY A 492 35.87 -38.01 -13.95
CA GLY A 492 35.49 -38.52 -12.62
C GLY A 492 36.61 -38.55 -11.55
N TYR A 493 36.85 -37.44 -10.83
CA TYR A 493 37.64 -37.31 -9.57
C TYR A 493 37.26 -35.98 -8.89
N GLY A 494 37.45 -35.71 -7.58
CA GLY A 494 37.93 -36.51 -6.45
C GLY A 494 37.92 -35.66 -5.15
N ASN A 495 37.60 -36.24 -3.98
CA ASN A 495 37.22 -35.52 -2.75
C ASN A 495 38.37 -35.31 -1.72
N ARG A 496 38.44 -34.13 -1.06
CA ARG A 496 39.07 -33.78 0.25
C ARG A 496 38.82 -32.27 0.56
N ASN A 497 38.76 -31.75 1.80
CA ASN A 497 39.02 -32.32 3.13
C ASN A 497 38.23 -31.60 4.28
N SER A 498 38.21 -32.20 5.48
CA SER A 498 38.07 -31.63 6.87
C SER A 498 37.39 -30.26 7.10
N ARG A 499 36.32 -30.14 7.91
CA ARG A 499 36.30 -30.18 9.40
C ARG A 499 37.31 -29.25 10.11
N TRP A 500 36.80 -28.26 10.85
CA TRP A 500 36.67 -28.30 12.31
C TRP A 500 35.37 -27.60 12.73
#